data_AF-A0A819JIM9-F1
#
_entry.id   AF-A0A819JIM9-F1
#
_cell.length_a   1.000
_cell.length_b   1.000
_cell.length_c   1.000
_cell.angle_alpha   90.00
_cell.angle_beta   90.00
_cell.angle_gamma   90.00
#
_symmetry.space_group_name_H-M   'P 1'
#
loop_
_entity.id
_entity.type
_entity.pdbx_description
1 polymer ?
#
loop_
_entity_poly.entity_id
_entity_poly.type
_entity_poly.pdbx_seq_one_letter_code
_entity_poly.pdbx_strand_id
1 'polypeptide(L)'
;MNTTDLKYLSKTTETIEEKGNQNGQPPNERSPFRKQHPQVSTHLMMKYSGPHVPILYGPQIPRRGRDDTRERYSRALLTLFVLWRTVTDLCGPNQTWEGAFESRQH
;
A
#
# COMPACT_ATOMS: atom_id res chain seq x y z
N MET A 1 4.09 -42.06 15.77
CA MET A 1 4.25 -40.59 15.74
C MET A 1 4.82 -40.17 17.08
N ASN A 2 6.01 -39.56 17.09
CA ASN A 2 6.84 -39.40 18.29
C ASN A 2 6.49 -38.08 19.01
N THR A 3 6.32 -38.12 20.33
CA THR A 3 5.88 -36.98 21.17
C THR A 3 6.86 -35.80 21.16
N THR A 4 8.09 -36.04 20.71
CA THR A 4 9.16 -35.06 20.53
C THR A 4 8.89 -34.06 19.40
N ASP A 5 8.15 -34.44 18.37
CA ASP A 5 7.88 -33.55 17.21
C ASP A 5 6.82 -32.48 17.51
N LEU A 6 5.93 -32.73 18.48
CA LEU A 6 4.91 -31.76 18.89
C LEU A 6 5.50 -30.52 19.56
N LYS A 7 6.70 -30.62 20.16
CA LYS A 7 7.37 -29.51 20.87
C LYS A 7 7.85 -28.42 19.91
N TYR A 8 8.07 -28.75 18.63
CA TYR A 8 8.55 -27.80 17.63
C TYR A 8 7.41 -27.04 16.93
N LEU A 9 6.17 -27.52 17.04
CA LEU A 9 5.01 -26.91 16.38
C LEU A 9 4.35 -25.80 17.23
N SER A 10 4.51 -25.83 18.55
CA SER A 10 3.93 -24.84 19.47
C SER A 10 4.69 -23.52 19.55
N LYS A 11 5.90 -23.43 18.96
CA LYS A 11 6.76 -22.23 19.03
C LYS A 11 6.40 -21.12 18.04
N THR A 12 5.46 -21.34 17.12
CA THR A 12 5.13 -20.35 16.08
C THR A 12 4.15 -19.27 16.55
N THR A 13 3.57 -19.40 17.75
CA THR A 13 2.58 -18.46 18.30
C THR A 13 3.02 -17.72 19.55
N GLU A 14 4.27 -17.86 19.98
CA GLU A 14 4.84 -17.02 21.03
C GLU A 14 5.69 -15.94 20.37
N THR A 15 5.29 -14.69 20.60
CA THR A 15 6.02 -13.47 20.26
C THR A 15 7.49 -13.64 20.61
N ILE A 16 8.33 -13.88 19.60
CA ILE A 16 9.77 -13.93 19.75
C ILE A 16 10.23 -12.49 19.99
N GLU A 17 10.23 -12.05 21.25
CA GLU A 17 11.07 -10.94 21.68
C GLU A 17 12.52 -11.45 21.77
N GLU A 18 13.14 -11.63 20.61
CA GLU A 18 14.58 -11.83 20.50
C GLU A 18 15.28 -10.52 20.88
N LYS A 19 15.73 -10.40 22.14
CA LYS A 19 16.78 -9.44 22.51
C LYS A 19 18.11 -9.89 21.90
N GLY A 20 18.22 -9.74 20.59
CA GLY A 20 19.46 -9.88 19.83
C GLY A 20 20.44 -8.77 20.19
N ASN A 21 21.73 -9.11 20.10
CA ASN A 21 22.89 -8.23 20.28
C ASN A 21 22.63 -6.83 19.67
N GLN A 22 22.60 -5.78 20.48
CA GLN A 22 22.13 -4.42 20.10
C GLN A 22 23.10 -3.63 19.20
N ASN A 23 24.08 -4.30 18.60
CA ASN A 23 25.03 -3.67 17.70
C ASN A 23 24.50 -3.82 16.26
N GLY A 24 23.70 -2.86 15.82
CA GLY A 24 23.15 -2.81 14.47
C GLY A 24 21.94 -1.87 14.36
N GLN A 25 21.55 -1.53 13.14
CA GLN A 25 20.31 -0.79 12.90
C GLN A 25 19.12 -1.70 13.27
N PRO A 26 18.18 -1.24 14.11
CA PRO A 26 17.03 -2.06 14.48
C PRO A 26 16.21 -2.42 13.23
N PRO A 27 15.58 -3.61 13.21
CA PRO A 27 14.76 -4.02 12.08
C PRO A 27 13.58 -3.07 11.91
N ASN A 28 13.27 -2.75 10.66
CA ASN A 28 12.10 -1.97 10.30
C ASN A 28 10.80 -2.68 10.71
N GLU A 29 9.79 -1.90 11.09
CA GLU A 29 8.44 -2.38 11.41
C GLU A 29 7.84 -3.13 10.21
N ARG A 30 7.31 -4.34 10.45
CA ARG A 30 6.74 -5.22 9.42
C ARG A 30 5.29 -5.55 9.76
N SER A 31 4.40 -5.46 8.77
CA SER A 31 2.97 -5.74 8.92
C SER A 31 2.46 -6.63 7.79
N PRO A 32 1.63 -7.64 8.07
CA PRO A 32 1.05 -8.48 7.02
C PRO A 32 0.00 -7.72 6.21
N PHE A 33 -0.24 -8.18 4.98
CA PHE A 33 -1.40 -7.71 4.21
C PHE A 33 -2.71 -8.18 4.86
N ARG A 34 -3.83 -7.56 4.46
CA ARG A 34 -5.16 -8.03 4.84
C ARG A 34 -5.42 -9.42 4.24
N LYS A 35 -6.22 -10.24 4.92
CA LYS A 35 -6.56 -11.62 4.51
C LYS A 35 -7.10 -11.72 3.08
N GLN A 36 -7.76 -10.68 2.58
CA GLN A 36 -8.33 -10.64 1.23
C GLN A 36 -7.31 -10.26 0.14
N HIS A 37 -6.07 -9.89 0.51
CA HIS A 37 -5.08 -9.44 -0.46
C HIS A 37 -4.48 -10.63 -1.23
N PRO A 38 -4.32 -10.54 -2.57
CA PRO A 38 -3.80 -11.66 -3.38
C PRO A 38 -2.41 -12.14 -2.94
N GLN A 39 -1.61 -11.27 -2.33
CA GLN A 39 -0.24 -11.55 -1.89
C GLN A 39 -0.10 -11.77 -0.39
N VAL A 40 -1.19 -12.01 0.35
CA VAL A 40 -1.16 -12.11 1.82
C VAL A 40 -0.27 -13.22 2.35
N SER A 41 -0.17 -14.35 1.64
CA SER A 41 0.65 -15.48 2.05
C SER A 41 2.13 -15.35 1.66
N THR A 42 2.46 -14.46 0.73
CA THR A 42 3.80 -14.40 0.11
C THR A 42 4.58 -13.14 0.46
N HIS A 43 3.91 -12.05 0.85
CA HIS A 43 4.56 -10.75 1.06
C HIS A 43 4.19 -10.13 2.41
N LEU A 44 5.04 -9.21 2.88
CA LEU A 44 4.82 -8.36 4.05
C LEU A 44 5.07 -6.90 3.66
N MET A 45 4.35 -5.98 4.29
CA MET A 45 4.64 -4.55 4.19
C MET A 45 5.73 -4.19 5.19
N MET A 46 6.74 -3.46 4.75
CA MET A 46 7.81 -2.96 5.60
C MET A 46 7.77 -1.44 5.62
N LYS A 47 7.82 -0.86 6.82
CA LYS A 47 7.91 0.59 7.00
C LYS A 47 9.35 1.04 6.80
N TYR A 48 9.57 2.10 6.05
CA TYR A 48 10.91 2.68 5.92
C TYR A 48 11.40 3.26 7.25
N SER A 49 12.71 3.22 7.49
CA SER A 49 13.34 3.77 8.69
C SER A 49 13.26 5.31 8.76
N GLY A 50 12.94 5.97 7.66
CA GLY A 50 12.81 7.42 7.56
C GLY A 50 11.87 7.83 6.42
N PRO A 51 11.57 9.14 6.30
CA PRO A 51 10.72 9.66 5.23
C PRO A 51 11.40 9.46 3.87
N HIS A 52 10.65 8.95 2.91
CA HIS A 52 11.11 8.77 1.54
C HIS A 52 10.14 9.46 0.58
N VAL A 53 10.67 10.25 -0.35
CA VAL A 53 9.86 10.90 -1.39
C VAL A 53 9.82 9.98 -2.61
N PRO A 54 8.66 9.45 -3.00
CA PRO A 54 8.57 8.60 -4.18
C PRO A 54 8.84 9.44 -5.44
N ILE A 55 9.71 8.93 -6.31
CA ILE A 55 9.92 9.48 -7.65
C ILE A 55 8.96 8.77 -8.60
N LEU A 56 8.08 9.53 -9.24
CA LEU A 56 7.14 9.00 -10.22
C LEU A 56 7.86 8.85 -11.56
N TYR A 57 8.04 7.61 -12.01
CA TYR A 57 8.55 7.30 -13.34
C TYR A 57 7.39 7.03 -14.29
N GLY A 58 7.37 7.72 -15.43
CA GLY A 58 6.36 7.53 -16.45
C GLY A 58 6.07 8.78 -17.28
N PRO A 59 4.98 8.76 -18.06
CA PRO A 59 4.51 9.91 -18.81
C PRO A 59 4.26 11.11 -17.89
N GLN A 60 4.45 12.31 -18.45
CA GLN A 60 4.22 13.55 -17.71
C GLN A 60 2.77 13.65 -17.22
N ILE A 61 2.59 14.07 -15.95
CA ILE A 61 1.27 14.40 -15.42
C ILE A 61 0.69 15.57 -16.23
N PRO A 62 -0.53 15.43 -16.80
CA PRO A 62 -1.15 16.49 -17.59
C PRO A 62 -1.27 17.80 -16.80
N ARG A 63 -1.34 18.95 -17.47
CA ARG A 63 -1.56 20.22 -16.77
C ARG A 63 -3.04 20.37 -16.42
N ARG A 64 -3.36 21.03 -15.31
CA ARG A 64 -4.76 21.30 -14.91
C ARG A 64 -5.46 22.29 -15.84
N GLY A 65 -4.75 23.32 -16.30
CA GLY A 65 -5.32 24.53 -16.89
C GLY A 65 -5.75 24.44 -18.35
N ARG A 66 -5.90 23.25 -18.93
CA ARG A 66 -6.46 23.09 -20.28
C ARG A 66 -7.58 22.07 -20.27
N ASP A 67 -8.70 22.43 -20.89
CA ASP A 67 -9.92 21.60 -20.90
C ASP A 67 -9.69 20.23 -21.56
N ASP A 68 -8.88 20.18 -22.62
CA ASP A 68 -8.52 18.93 -23.33
C ASP A 68 -7.71 17.93 -22.47
N THR A 69 -7.14 18.41 -21.37
CA THR A 69 -6.33 17.61 -20.44
C THR A 69 -7.00 17.36 -19.10
N ARG A 70 -8.14 18.01 -18.83
CA ARG A 70 -8.83 18.03 -17.53
C ARG A 70 -9.19 16.63 -17.03
N GLU A 71 -9.82 15.80 -17.87
CA GLU A 71 -10.17 14.42 -17.53
C GLU A 71 -8.93 13.58 -17.18
N ARG A 72 -7.86 13.70 -17.98
CA ARG A 72 -6.61 12.94 -17.76
C ARG A 72 -5.88 13.41 -16.51
N TYR A 73 -5.90 14.72 -16.23
CA TYR A 73 -5.37 15.31 -15.01
C TYR A 73 -6.09 14.78 -13.78
N SER A 74 -7.43 14.84 -13.78
CA SER A 74 -8.28 14.37 -12.69
C SER A 74 -8.04 12.88 -12.42
N ARG A 75 -7.99 12.05 -13.47
CA ARG A 75 -7.65 10.62 -13.35
C ARG A 75 -6.27 10.41 -12.70
N ALA A 76 -5.25 11.15 -13.13
CA ALA A 76 -3.90 11.03 -12.60
C ALA A 76 -3.85 11.37 -11.11
N LEU A 77 -4.48 12.49 -10.70
CA LEU A 77 -4.50 12.89 -9.30
C LEU A 77 -5.28 11.92 -8.41
N LEU A 78 -6.44 11.44 -8.87
CA LEU A 78 -7.21 10.45 -8.14
C LEU A 78 -6.41 9.16 -7.93
N THR A 79 -5.71 8.70 -8.97
CA THR A 79 -4.89 7.49 -8.89
C THR A 79 -3.73 7.62 -7.91
N LEU A 80 -3.10 8.81 -7.84
CA LEU A 80 -1.91 9.04 -7.01
C LEU A 80 -2.24 9.34 -5.55
N PHE A 81 -3.36 10.03 -5.28
CA PHE A 81 -3.61 10.62 -3.96
C PHE A 81 -4.84 10.09 -3.23
N VAL A 82 -5.73 9.36 -3.92
CA VAL A 82 -6.83 8.67 -3.24
C VAL A 82 -6.38 7.27 -2.85
N LEU A 83 -6.84 6.78 -1.70
CA LEU A 83 -6.65 5.38 -1.33
C LEU A 83 -7.72 4.55 -2.05
N TRP A 84 -7.30 3.69 -2.97
CA TRP A 84 -8.20 2.84 -3.76
C TRP A 84 -7.71 1.39 -3.79
N ARG A 85 -8.65 0.47 -3.98
CA ARG A 85 -8.39 -0.95 -4.25
C ARG A 85 -8.90 -1.35 -5.62
N THR A 86 -9.96 -0.70 -6.07
CA THR A 86 -10.62 -0.91 -7.34
C THR A 86 -10.81 0.42 -8.05
N VAL A 87 -10.97 0.38 -9.37
CA VAL A 87 -11.18 1.60 -10.17
C VAL A 87 -12.48 2.32 -9.75
N THR A 88 -13.48 1.57 -9.28
CA THR A 88 -14.75 2.11 -8.78
C THR A 88 -14.60 2.96 -7.52
N ASP A 89 -13.54 2.74 -6.72
CA ASP A 89 -13.24 3.61 -5.57
C ASP A 89 -12.79 5.02 -6.03
N LEU A 90 -12.26 5.11 -7.26
CA LEU A 90 -11.79 6.36 -7.87
C LEU A 90 -12.86 7.05 -8.71
N CYS A 91 -13.56 6.30 -9.56
CA CYS A 91 -14.57 6.85 -10.45
C CYS A 91 -15.70 5.84 -10.66
N GLY A 92 -16.94 6.26 -10.44
CA GLY A 92 -18.11 5.43 -10.71
C GLY A 92 -18.28 5.12 -12.20
N PRO A 93 -19.03 4.05 -12.56
CA PRO A 93 -19.17 3.62 -13.96
C PRO A 93 -19.84 4.66 -14.87
N ASN A 94 -20.69 5.53 -14.30
CA ASN A 94 -21.41 6.58 -15.02
C ASN A 94 -20.93 7.99 -14.67
N GLN A 95 -19.75 8.10 -14.06
CA GLN A 95 -19.17 9.37 -13.61
C GLN A 95 -17.96 9.75 -14.48
N THR A 96 -17.78 11.04 -14.72
CA THR A 96 -16.56 11.55 -15.36
C THR A 96 -15.43 11.67 -14.33
N TRP A 97 -14.16 11.59 -14.77
CA TRP A 97 -13.04 11.69 -13.84
C TRP A 97 -12.96 13.08 -13.22
N GLU A 98 -13.31 14.12 -13.97
CA GLU A 98 -13.45 15.48 -13.44
C GLU A 98 -14.49 15.56 -12.34
N GLY A 99 -15.72 15.07 -12.56
CA GLY A 99 -16.76 15.10 -11.55
C GLY A 99 -16.39 14.31 -10.29
N ALA A 100 -15.70 13.17 -10.46
CA ALA A 100 -15.18 12.39 -9.34
C ALA A 100 -14.07 13.11 -8.58
N PHE A 101 -13.25 13.90 -9.26
CA PHE A 101 -12.19 14.68 -8.63
C PHE A 101 -12.77 15.87 -7.86
N GLU A 102 -13.73 16.59 -8.45
CA GLU A 102 -14.37 17.75 -7.82
C GLU A 102 -15.15 17.37 -6.56
N SER A 103 -15.84 16.23 -6.56
CA SER A 103 -16.60 15.77 -5.37
C SER A 103 -15.71 15.49 -4.15
N ARG A 104 -14.39 15.43 -4.31
CA ARG A 104 -13.40 15.17 -3.24
C ARG A 104 -12.53 16.38 -2.88
N GLN A 105 -12.79 17.53 -3.49
CA GLN A 105 -12.08 18.79 -3.19
C GLN A 105 -12.67 19.52 -1.97
N HIS A 106 -13.76 19.00 -1.39
CA HIS A 106 -14.44 19.50 -0.19
C HIS A 106 -14.23 18.55 0.99
#